data_AF-A0A2W6WCE5-F1
#
_entry.id   AF-A0A2W6WCE5-F1
#
_cell.length_a   1.000
_cell.length_b   1.000
_cell.length_c   1.000
_cell.angle_alpha   90.00
_cell.angle_beta   90.00
_cell.angle_gamma   90.00
#
_symmetry.space_group_name_H-M   'P 1'
#
loop_
_entity.id
_entity.type
_entity.pdbx_description
1 polymer ?
#
loop_
_entity_poly.entity_id
_entity_poly.type
_entity_poly.pdbx_seq_one_letter_code
_entity_poly.pdbx_strand_id
1 'polypeptide(L)'
;MSLLTMQRDFGAWLRTGAEEDGRRVGRAYAPGLRIHQNNYRTQLIACLETGFAQTRRWIGDAAFHRAAALHIDRMPPCGWTLDTYGHDFPVTLAMLYPGDPDVAELAALERALEDAFVARNRAPFPAASMADVDWDRAVLIFSPSVIMADLTTNAPAIWSALAHEQEPPAAQALDIPASLLVWRADGVSCFRHVDGAEQHILREARNGTGFAGLCDMLARELGPENGIAAAGAMLGRWVADGLIVAVETPA
;
A
#
# COMPACT_ATOMS: atom_id res chain seq x y z
N MET A 1 -29.69 27.35 18.84
CA MET A 1 -28.65 26.86 17.89
C MET A 1 -27.94 25.70 18.55
N SER A 2 -27.81 24.55 17.88
CA SER A 2 -27.09 23.41 18.47
C SER A 2 -25.60 23.49 18.12
N LEU A 3 -24.75 23.00 19.02
CA LEU A 3 -23.31 22.84 18.77
C LEU A 3 -23.04 21.98 17.52
N LEU A 4 -23.86 20.94 17.32
CA LEU A 4 -23.74 20.04 16.18
C LEU A 4 -23.89 20.76 14.83
N THR A 5 -24.85 21.70 14.72
CA THR A 5 -25.01 22.49 13.48
C THR A 5 -23.80 23.36 13.23
N MET A 6 -23.29 24.04 14.26
CA MET A 6 -22.09 24.87 14.14
C MET A 6 -20.84 24.07 13.74
N GLN A 7 -20.66 22.87 14.30
CA GLN A 7 -19.55 21.97 13.95
C GLN A 7 -19.64 21.47 12.50
N ARG A 8 -20.84 21.15 12.02
CA ARG A 8 -21.06 20.72 10.63
C ARG A 8 -20.76 21.85 9.64
N ASP A 9 -21.23 23.05 9.94
CA ASP A 9 -21.02 24.23 9.10
C ASP A 9 -19.53 24.60 9.05
N PHE A 10 -18.84 24.59 10.20
CA PHE A 10 -17.39 24.78 10.25
C PHE A 10 -16.61 23.70 9.48
N GLY A 11 -17.00 22.43 9.61
CA GLY A 11 -16.37 21.34 8.85
C GLY A 11 -16.59 21.43 7.34
N ALA A 12 -17.78 21.87 6.89
CA ALA A 12 -18.04 22.18 5.49
C ALA A 12 -17.16 23.33 4.99
N TRP A 13 -17.09 24.40 5.78
CA TRP A 13 -16.27 25.57 5.49
C TRP A 13 -14.78 25.25 5.36
N LEU A 14 -14.23 24.38 6.22
CA LEU A 14 -12.84 23.94 6.11
C LEU A 14 -12.52 23.28 4.77
N ARG A 15 -13.47 22.51 4.20
CA ARG A 15 -13.31 21.82 2.92
C ARG A 15 -13.48 22.76 1.73
N THR A 16 -14.52 23.58 1.73
CA THR A 16 -14.93 24.37 0.56
C THR A 16 -14.34 25.78 0.53
N GLY A 17 -14.06 26.35 1.70
CA GLY A 17 -13.79 27.79 1.86
C GLY A 17 -14.97 28.69 1.55
N ALA A 18 -16.14 28.15 1.21
CA ALA A 18 -17.28 28.93 0.76
C ALA A 18 -17.78 29.79 1.91
N GLU A 19 -17.84 31.11 1.72
CA GLU A 19 -18.29 32.03 2.77
C GLU A 19 -19.64 31.62 3.35
N GLU A 20 -20.51 31.01 2.53
CA GLU A 20 -21.84 30.51 2.88
C GLU A 20 -21.81 29.48 4.02
N ASP A 21 -20.85 28.56 4.00
CA ASP A 21 -20.65 27.53 5.01
C ASP A 21 -20.11 28.12 6.33
N GLY A 22 -19.38 29.24 6.26
CA GLY A 22 -18.82 29.94 7.41
C GLY A 22 -19.72 31.03 8.01
N ARG A 23 -20.84 31.39 7.35
CA ARG A 23 -21.72 32.53 7.75
C ARG A 23 -22.15 32.46 9.20
N ARG A 24 -22.38 31.25 9.71
CA ARG A 24 -22.92 31.00 11.06
C ARG A 24 -21.88 31.07 12.17
N VAL A 25 -20.58 31.03 11.85
CA VAL A 25 -19.50 31.25 12.83
C VAL A 25 -19.33 32.75 13.13
N GLY A 26 -19.77 33.62 12.22
CA GLY A 26 -19.82 35.07 12.39
C GLY A 26 -18.68 35.81 11.70
N ARG A 27 -19.01 36.91 11.00
CA ARG A 27 -18.07 37.67 10.15
C ARG A 27 -16.86 38.24 10.91
N ALA A 28 -17.00 38.53 12.20
CA ALA A 28 -15.91 39.03 13.05
C ALA A 28 -14.73 38.04 13.14
N TYR A 29 -14.98 36.74 12.92
CA TYR A 29 -13.97 35.69 13.00
C TYR A 29 -13.37 35.30 11.64
N ALA A 30 -13.71 36.00 10.56
CA ALA A 30 -13.24 35.67 9.21
C ALA A 30 -11.70 35.55 9.08
N PRO A 31 -10.86 36.39 9.73
CA PRO A 31 -9.41 36.18 9.72
C PRO A 31 -8.99 34.87 10.39
N GLY A 32 -9.59 34.53 11.54
CA GLY A 32 -9.31 33.30 12.27
C GLY A 32 -9.76 32.06 11.48
N LEU A 33 -10.92 32.13 10.85
CA LEU A 33 -11.38 31.11 9.91
C LEU A 33 -10.31 30.87 8.85
N ARG A 34 -9.91 31.88 8.08
CA ARG A 34 -8.88 31.75 7.02
C ARG A 34 -7.60 31.07 7.49
N ILE A 35 -7.14 31.33 8.71
CA ILE A 35 -6.00 30.64 9.31
C ILE A 35 -6.26 29.14 9.45
N HIS A 36 -7.43 28.75 9.98
CA HIS A 36 -7.80 27.33 10.10
C HIS A 36 -7.88 26.61 8.76
N GLN A 37 -8.46 27.23 7.73
CA GLN A 37 -8.50 26.61 6.40
C GLN A 37 -7.10 26.49 5.79
N ASN A 38 -6.25 27.51 5.93
CA ASN A 38 -4.87 27.43 5.48
C ASN A 38 -4.14 26.27 6.18
N ASN A 39 -4.24 26.19 7.52
CA ASN A 39 -3.63 25.11 8.30
C ASN A 39 -4.16 23.75 7.89
N TYR A 40 -5.47 23.62 7.65
CA TYR A 40 -6.08 22.39 7.15
C TYR A 40 -5.44 21.94 5.83
N ARG A 41 -5.34 22.83 4.83
CA ARG A 41 -4.73 22.47 3.54
C ARG A 41 -3.23 22.19 3.67
N THR A 42 -2.49 23.01 4.41
CA THR A 42 -1.05 22.82 4.61
C THR A 42 -0.74 21.50 5.32
N GLN A 43 -1.54 21.09 6.31
CA GLN A 43 -1.36 19.80 6.99
C GLN A 43 -1.62 18.61 6.06
N LEU A 44 -2.64 18.69 5.20
CA LEU A 44 -2.93 17.62 4.23
C LEU A 44 -1.83 17.51 3.17
N ILE A 45 -1.33 18.64 2.67
CA ILE A 45 -0.19 18.65 1.76
C ILE A 45 1.04 18.03 2.44
N ALA A 46 1.38 18.45 3.66
CA ALA A 46 2.52 17.92 4.40
C ALA A 46 2.40 16.41 4.67
N CYS A 47 1.18 15.93 4.95
CA CYS A 47 0.88 14.50 5.09
C CYS A 47 1.22 13.74 3.80
N LEU A 48 0.73 14.21 2.65
CA LEU A 48 1.05 13.59 1.35
C LEU A 48 2.54 13.68 1.02
N GLU A 49 3.19 14.81 1.27
CA GLU A 49 4.63 14.97 1.03
C GLU A 49 5.48 13.99 1.85
N THR A 50 5.06 13.69 3.08
CA THR A 50 5.75 12.76 3.97
C THR A 50 5.55 11.31 3.50
N GLY A 51 4.32 10.94 3.12
CA GLY A 51 4.00 9.58 2.75
C GLY A 51 4.38 9.18 1.32
N PHE A 52 4.58 10.15 0.44
CA PHE A 52 4.91 9.93 -0.98
C PHE A 52 6.20 10.63 -1.39
N ALA A 53 7.23 10.55 -0.54
CA ALA A 53 8.48 11.29 -0.69
C ALA A 53 9.23 10.92 -1.97
N GLN A 54 9.28 9.65 -2.35
CA GLN A 54 9.94 9.21 -3.59
C GLN A 54 9.10 9.59 -4.81
N THR A 55 7.77 9.51 -4.74
CA THR A 55 6.88 10.00 -5.80
C THR A 55 7.11 11.48 -6.05
N ARG A 56 7.18 12.29 -4.99
CA ARG A 56 7.49 13.72 -5.06
C ARG A 56 8.84 13.98 -5.72
N ARG A 57 9.88 13.24 -5.37
CA ARG A 57 11.21 13.36 -5.99
C ARG A 57 11.19 12.99 -7.47
N TRP A 58 10.41 11.99 -7.83
CA TRP A 58 10.28 11.52 -9.21
C TRP A 58 9.59 12.52 -10.14
N ILE A 59 8.41 13.03 -9.75
CA ILE A 59 7.64 13.96 -10.59
C ILE A 59 8.00 15.43 -10.39
N GLY A 60 8.74 15.74 -9.31
CA GLY A 60 9.15 17.08 -8.92
C GLY A 60 8.11 17.85 -8.08
N ASP A 61 8.60 18.80 -7.28
CA ASP A 61 7.80 19.54 -6.28
C ASP A 61 6.56 20.20 -6.87
N ALA A 62 6.71 20.92 -7.99
CA ALA A 62 5.61 21.67 -8.58
C ALA A 62 4.48 20.76 -9.11
N ALA A 63 4.85 19.60 -9.67
CA ALA A 63 3.90 18.60 -10.14
C ALA A 63 3.19 17.92 -8.97
N PHE A 64 3.95 17.53 -7.95
CA PHE A 64 3.43 16.93 -6.73
C PHE A 64 2.46 17.86 -6.00
N HIS A 65 2.80 19.13 -5.81
CA HIS A 65 1.90 20.10 -5.17
C HIS A 65 0.58 20.28 -5.92
N ARG A 66 0.59 20.28 -7.27
CA ARG A 66 -0.65 20.31 -8.06
C ARG A 66 -1.49 19.05 -7.85
N ALA A 67 -0.85 17.88 -7.83
CA ALA A 67 -1.53 16.62 -7.57
C ALA A 67 -2.14 16.57 -6.16
N ALA A 68 -1.39 16.99 -5.14
CA ALA A 68 -1.85 17.08 -3.75
C ALA A 68 -3.02 18.05 -3.61
N ALA A 69 -2.96 19.23 -4.23
CA ALA A 69 -4.07 20.19 -4.21
C ALA A 69 -5.35 19.61 -4.84
N LEU A 70 -5.23 18.95 -6.00
CA LEU A 70 -6.37 18.29 -6.65
C LEU A 70 -6.93 17.15 -5.78
N HIS A 71 -6.05 16.35 -5.16
CA HIS A 71 -6.47 15.28 -4.27
C HIS A 71 -7.29 15.83 -3.10
N ILE A 72 -6.82 16.89 -2.44
CA ILE A 72 -7.51 17.52 -1.31
C ILE A 72 -8.90 18.03 -1.69
N ASP A 73 -9.04 18.60 -2.89
CA ASP A 73 -10.31 19.12 -3.35
C ASP A 73 -11.31 17.99 -3.72
N ARG A 74 -10.82 16.86 -4.24
CA ARG A 74 -11.66 15.71 -4.63
C ARG A 74 -11.96 14.76 -3.48
N MET A 75 -10.99 14.54 -2.60
CA MET A 75 -10.97 13.53 -1.55
C MET A 75 -10.65 14.19 -0.22
N PRO A 76 -11.63 14.84 0.43
CA PRO A 76 -11.43 15.36 1.78
C PRO A 76 -11.24 14.21 2.78
N PRO A 77 -10.46 14.40 3.86
CA PRO A 77 -10.29 13.40 4.90
C PRO A 77 -11.63 12.99 5.51
N CYS A 78 -11.86 11.69 5.62
CA CYS A 78 -13.06 11.09 6.22
C CYS A 78 -12.76 10.24 7.46
N GLY A 79 -11.48 10.01 7.77
CA GLY A 79 -11.00 9.25 8.93
C GLY A 79 -10.69 10.13 10.15
N TRP A 80 -10.45 9.47 11.28
CA TRP A 80 -10.03 10.13 12.52
C TRP A 80 -8.51 10.38 12.60
N THR A 81 -7.73 9.76 11.70
CA THR A 81 -6.27 9.92 11.57
C THR A 81 -5.90 10.35 10.15
N LEU A 82 -4.77 11.04 10.00
CA LEU A 82 -4.17 11.37 8.71
C LEU A 82 -3.38 10.22 8.11
N ASP A 83 -3.02 9.19 8.88
CA ASP A 83 -2.22 8.06 8.39
C ASP A 83 -2.93 7.29 7.25
N THR A 84 -4.26 7.36 7.20
CA THR A 84 -5.08 6.75 6.15
C THR A 84 -5.38 7.70 5.00
N TYR A 85 -5.03 8.98 5.11
CA TYR A 85 -5.47 10.01 4.17
C TYR A 85 -4.89 9.79 2.77
N GLY A 86 -3.63 9.35 2.68
CA GLY A 86 -2.95 9.09 1.42
C GLY A 86 -3.48 7.90 0.62
N HIS A 87 -4.43 7.11 1.14
CA HIS A 87 -4.84 5.84 0.53
C HIS A 87 -5.27 5.98 -0.94
N ASP A 88 -6.05 7.02 -1.28
CA ASP A 88 -6.55 7.25 -2.64
C ASP A 88 -5.64 8.17 -3.49
N PHE A 89 -4.46 8.52 -2.98
CA PHE A 89 -3.53 9.38 -3.70
C PHE A 89 -2.96 8.73 -4.98
N PRO A 90 -2.59 7.43 -5.00
CA PRO A 90 -2.20 6.74 -6.24
C PRO A 90 -3.28 6.80 -7.33
N VAL A 91 -4.57 6.71 -6.96
CA VAL A 91 -5.71 6.85 -7.89
C VAL A 91 -5.79 8.27 -8.47
N THR A 92 -5.46 9.28 -7.67
CA THR A 92 -5.40 10.67 -8.16
C THR A 92 -4.26 10.87 -9.15
N LEU A 93 -3.10 10.27 -8.88
CA LEU A 93 -1.96 10.30 -9.79
C LEU A 93 -2.23 9.57 -11.10
N ALA A 94 -2.84 8.38 -11.05
CA ALA A 94 -3.24 7.64 -12.27
C ALA A 94 -4.18 8.46 -13.17
N MET A 95 -5.07 9.25 -12.58
CA MET A 95 -5.95 10.16 -13.33
C MET A 95 -5.17 11.33 -13.97
N LEU A 96 -4.19 11.89 -13.26
CA LEU A 96 -3.41 13.04 -13.73
C LEU A 96 -2.35 12.65 -14.77
N TYR A 97 -1.80 11.45 -14.67
CA TYR A 97 -0.70 10.95 -15.47
C TYR A 97 -1.05 9.63 -16.17
N PRO A 98 -2.11 9.60 -17.02
CA PRO A 98 -2.53 8.36 -17.68
C PRO A 98 -1.51 7.82 -18.69
N GLY A 99 -0.54 8.66 -19.12
CA GLY A 99 0.56 8.26 -19.99
C GLY A 99 1.80 7.77 -19.25
N ASP A 100 1.87 7.97 -17.93
CA ASP A 100 3.05 7.69 -17.08
C ASP A 100 2.62 6.79 -15.90
N PRO A 101 2.27 5.52 -16.15
CA PRO A 101 1.74 4.61 -15.12
C PRO A 101 2.71 4.36 -13.96
N ASP A 102 4.01 4.54 -14.19
CA ASP A 102 5.06 4.45 -13.17
C ASP A 102 4.83 5.43 -12.01
N VAL A 103 4.25 6.61 -12.28
CA VAL A 103 3.95 7.61 -11.24
C VAL A 103 2.94 7.06 -10.22
N ALA A 104 1.88 6.42 -10.72
CA ALA A 104 0.85 5.85 -9.87
C ALA A 104 1.34 4.57 -9.16
N GLU A 105 2.12 3.74 -9.85
CA GLU A 105 2.69 2.52 -9.28
C GLU A 105 3.74 2.81 -8.20
N LEU A 106 4.55 3.87 -8.36
CA LEU A 106 5.51 4.30 -7.35
C LEU A 106 4.79 4.79 -6.09
N ALA A 107 3.71 5.56 -6.24
CA ALA A 107 2.88 5.97 -5.12
C ALA A 107 2.16 4.76 -4.47
N ALA A 108 1.70 3.80 -5.27
CA ALA A 108 1.09 2.58 -4.74
C ALA A 108 2.08 1.73 -3.92
N LEU A 109 3.35 1.67 -4.34
CA LEU A 109 4.43 1.04 -3.57
C LEU A 109 4.67 1.76 -2.24
N GLU A 110 4.80 3.10 -2.24
CA GLU A 110 4.96 3.86 -0.99
C GLU A 110 3.79 3.62 -0.04
N ARG A 111 2.55 3.63 -0.56
CA ARG A 111 1.36 3.33 0.23
C ARG A 111 1.39 1.91 0.80
N ALA A 112 1.79 0.92 0.01
CA ALA A 112 1.90 -0.46 0.46
C ALA A 112 2.97 -0.62 1.55
N LEU A 113 4.09 0.12 1.47
CA LEU A 113 5.12 0.12 2.52
C LEU A 113 4.59 0.71 3.83
N GLU A 114 3.84 1.80 3.78
CA GLU A 114 3.18 2.38 4.95
C GLU A 114 2.15 1.43 5.55
N ASP A 115 1.29 0.83 4.72
CA ASP A 115 0.26 -0.11 5.17
C ASP A 115 0.88 -1.35 5.83
N ALA A 116 1.96 -1.89 5.26
CA ALA A 116 2.73 -2.98 5.86
C ALA A 116 3.37 -2.56 7.19
N PHE A 117 3.86 -1.32 7.29
CA PHE A 117 4.50 -0.77 8.49
C PHE A 117 3.53 -0.69 9.67
N VAL A 118 2.30 -0.19 9.43
CA VAL A 118 1.28 -0.01 10.47
C VAL A 118 0.39 -1.24 10.69
N ALA A 119 0.57 -2.31 9.89
CA ALA A 119 -0.20 -3.53 10.01
C ALA A 119 -0.10 -4.17 11.41
N ARG A 120 -1.16 -4.87 11.81
CA ARG A 120 -1.23 -5.54 13.11
C ARG A 120 -0.05 -6.49 13.31
N ASN A 121 0.65 -6.35 14.44
CA ASN A 121 1.76 -7.22 14.81
C ASN A 121 1.30 -8.67 14.99
N ARG A 122 2.03 -9.60 14.37
CA ARG A 122 1.95 -11.04 14.60
C ARG A 122 3.35 -11.62 14.55
N ALA A 123 3.64 -12.55 15.46
CA ALA A 123 4.91 -13.25 15.45
C ALA A 123 4.98 -14.17 14.22
N PRO A 124 6.12 -14.22 13.50
CA PRO A 124 6.32 -15.19 12.43
C PRO A 124 6.24 -16.63 12.93
N PHE A 125 5.75 -17.51 12.07
CA PHE A 125 5.77 -18.95 12.30
C PHE A 125 7.22 -19.45 12.38
N PRO A 126 7.64 -20.13 13.46
CA PRO A 126 9.01 -20.55 13.64
C PRO A 126 9.37 -21.69 12.69
N ALA A 127 10.47 -21.55 11.95
CA ALA A 127 10.95 -22.56 11.00
C ALA A 127 11.15 -23.95 11.63
N ALA A 128 11.56 -24.01 12.91
CA ALA A 128 11.73 -25.26 13.64
C ALA A 128 10.43 -26.07 13.78
N SER A 129 9.26 -25.40 13.78
CA SER A 129 7.96 -26.07 13.86
C SER A 129 7.48 -26.66 12.54
N MET A 130 8.19 -26.44 11.42
CA MET A 130 7.82 -27.02 10.12
C MET A 130 7.86 -28.55 10.11
N ALA A 131 8.71 -29.16 10.95
CA ALA A 131 8.86 -30.61 11.03
C ALA A 131 7.64 -31.33 11.64
N ASP A 132 6.86 -30.61 12.44
CA ASP A 132 5.72 -31.17 13.18
C ASP A 132 4.37 -30.92 12.46
N VAL A 133 4.40 -30.27 11.29
CA VAL A 133 3.21 -29.93 10.52
C VAL A 133 2.79 -31.10 9.63
N ASP A 134 1.50 -31.45 9.67
CA ASP A 134 0.86 -32.30 8.67
C ASP A 134 0.60 -31.49 7.38
N TRP A 135 1.57 -31.52 6.47
CA TRP A 135 1.55 -30.74 5.23
C TRP A 135 0.47 -31.18 4.23
N ASP A 136 -0.06 -32.40 4.37
CA ASP A 136 -1.15 -32.89 3.53
C ASP A 136 -2.46 -32.15 3.81
N ARG A 137 -2.60 -31.60 5.03
CA ARG A 137 -3.79 -30.88 5.50
C ARG A 137 -3.51 -29.42 5.87
N ALA A 138 -2.28 -28.95 5.74
CA ALA A 138 -1.87 -27.62 6.16
C ALA A 138 -2.55 -26.50 5.36
N VAL A 139 -3.03 -25.47 6.06
CA VAL A 139 -3.49 -24.20 5.49
C VAL A 139 -2.62 -23.08 6.04
N LEU A 140 -2.05 -22.27 5.16
CA LEU A 140 -1.11 -21.22 5.53
C LEU A 140 -1.85 -19.94 5.93
N ILE A 141 -1.53 -19.39 7.10
CA ILE A 141 -2.04 -18.10 7.54
C ILE A 141 -0.94 -17.06 7.38
N PHE A 142 -1.19 -16.07 6.53
CA PHE A 142 -0.24 -14.99 6.25
C PHE A 142 -0.37 -13.84 7.24
N SER A 143 0.74 -13.13 7.45
CA SER A 143 0.78 -11.91 8.25
C SER A 143 -0.14 -10.84 7.63
N PRO A 144 -0.87 -10.07 8.47
CA PRO A 144 -1.66 -8.91 8.01
C PRO A 144 -0.83 -7.86 7.27
N SER A 145 0.49 -7.85 7.42
CA SER A 145 1.40 -6.95 6.71
C SER A 145 1.63 -7.35 5.25
N VAL A 146 1.23 -8.56 4.83
CA VAL A 146 1.48 -9.06 3.48
C VAL A 146 0.51 -8.42 2.50
N ILE A 147 1.05 -7.56 1.64
CA ILE A 147 0.34 -6.82 0.61
C ILE A 147 0.90 -7.23 -0.75
N MET A 148 0.00 -7.41 -1.71
CA MET A 148 0.36 -7.65 -3.11
C MET A 148 -0.15 -6.51 -3.95
N ALA A 149 0.68 -6.03 -4.86
CA ALA A 149 0.30 -5.05 -5.87
C ALA A 149 0.75 -5.54 -7.25
N ASP A 150 -0.09 -5.32 -8.25
CA ASP A 150 0.27 -5.59 -9.65
C ASP A 150 1.16 -4.46 -10.18
N LEU A 151 2.12 -4.81 -11.04
CA LEU A 151 3.07 -3.89 -11.64
C LEU A 151 3.11 -4.06 -13.15
N THR A 152 3.12 -2.93 -13.84
CA THR A 152 3.29 -2.82 -15.29
C THR A 152 4.56 -2.07 -15.65
N THR A 153 5.24 -1.43 -14.68
CA THR A 153 6.46 -0.64 -14.89
C THR A 153 7.60 -1.05 -13.97
N ASN A 154 8.77 -0.45 -14.20
CA ASN A 154 9.93 -0.55 -13.32
C ASN A 154 9.87 0.37 -12.08
N ALA A 155 8.68 0.81 -11.64
CA ALA A 155 8.50 1.67 -10.47
C ALA A 155 9.28 1.23 -9.20
N PRO A 156 9.40 -0.08 -8.85
CA PRO A 156 10.23 -0.48 -7.70
C PRO A 156 11.72 -0.19 -7.87
N ALA A 157 12.23 -0.27 -9.09
CA ALA A 157 13.63 0.05 -9.38
C ALA A 157 13.88 1.56 -9.27
N ILE A 158 12.95 2.39 -9.76
CA ILE A 158 12.96 3.84 -9.59
C ILE A 158 12.92 4.19 -8.11
N TRP A 159 11.96 3.63 -7.38
CA TRP A 159 11.81 3.85 -5.94
C TRP A 159 13.09 3.51 -5.18
N SER A 160 13.68 2.34 -5.46
CA SER A 160 14.90 1.89 -4.77
C SER A 160 16.09 2.81 -5.04
N ALA A 161 16.29 3.22 -6.31
CA ALA A 161 17.37 4.15 -6.65
C ALA A 161 17.18 5.49 -5.93
N LEU A 162 15.96 6.05 -5.94
CA LEU A 162 15.67 7.30 -5.23
C LEU A 162 15.90 7.15 -3.72
N ALA A 163 15.39 6.09 -3.09
CA ALA A 163 15.55 5.83 -1.66
C ALA A 163 17.02 5.73 -1.21
N HIS A 164 17.90 5.26 -2.09
CA HIS A 164 19.35 5.17 -1.86
C HIS A 164 20.14 6.39 -2.40
N GLU A 165 19.45 7.47 -2.80
CA GLU A 165 20.07 8.68 -3.38
C GLU A 165 20.93 8.41 -4.62
N GLN A 166 20.52 7.44 -5.42
CA GLN A 166 21.14 7.07 -6.69
C GLN A 166 20.34 7.64 -7.87
N GLU A 167 21.00 7.72 -9.03
CA GLU A 167 20.32 8.11 -10.27
C GLU A 167 19.26 7.03 -10.63
N PRO A 168 17.97 7.40 -10.69
CA PRO A 168 16.93 6.45 -11.05
C PRO A 168 17.05 6.01 -12.52
N PRO A 169 16.72 4.76 -12.85
CA PRO A 169 16.56 4.37 -14.24
C PRO A 169 15.41 5.15 -14.89
N ALA A 170 15.44 5.26 -16.22
CA ALA A 170 14.29 5.78 -16.96
C ALA A 170 13.04 4.93 -16.72
N ALA A 171 11.86 5.57 -16.70
CA ALA A 171 10.60 4.85 -16.67
C ALA A 171 10.48 3.95 -17.91
N GLN A 172 10.13 2.69 -17.66
CA GLN A 172 9.89 1.70 -18.71
C GLN A 172 8.74 0.79 -18.29
N ALA A 173 7.93 0.42 -19.27
CA ALA A 173 7.01 -0.70 -19.12
C ALA A 173 7.79 -2.00 -18.97
N LEU A 174 7.27 -2.92 -18.18
CA LEU A 174 7.77 -4.29 -18.12
C LEU A 174 7.30 -5.07 -19.34
N ASP A 175 8.17 -5.92 -19.89
CA ASP A 175 7.81 -6.82 -21.00
C ASP A 175 6.68 -7.78 -20.60
N ILE A 176 6.68 -8.20 -19.34
CA ILE A 176 5.67 -9.05 -18.73
C ILE A 176 5.25 -8.38 -17.42
N PRO A 177 3.94 -8.08 -17.22
CA PRO A 177 3.46 -7.58 -15.94
C PRO A 177 3.92 -8.48 -14.79
N ALA A 178 4.43 -7.84 -13.75
CA ALA A 178 4.93 -8.52 -12.57
C ALA A 178 4.02 -8.24 -11.38
N SER A 179 4.31 -8.88 -10.26
CA SER A 179 3.72 -8.49 -8.99
C SER A 179 4.79 -8.07 -8.00
N LEU A 180 4.39 -7.19 -7.12
CA LEU A 180 5.14 -6.73 -5.98
C LEU A 180 4.58 -7.39 -4.73
N LEU A 181 5.45 -7.98 -3.94
CA LEU A 181 5.14 -8.44 -2.60
C LEU A 181 5.73 -7.45 -1.61
N VAL A 182 4.91 -6.92 -0.72
CA VAL A 182 5.30 -6.00 0.35
C VAL A 182 4.95 -6.62 1.69
N TRP A 183 5.85 -6.52 2.66
CA TRP A 183 5.65 -7.05 4.01
C TRP A 183 6.47 -6.27 5.03
N ARG A 184 6.36 -6.65 6.30
CA ARG A 184 7.18 -6.09 7.38
C ARG A 184 8.03 -7.20 8.00
N ALA A 185 9.33 -6.99 8.05
CA ALA A 185 10.29 -7.84 8.74
C ALA A 185 11.06 -7.00 9.77
N ASP A 186 11.08 -7.45 11.03
CA ASP A 186 11.80 -6.78 12.13
C ASP A 186 11.52 -5.27 12.27
N GLY A 187 10.27 -4.87 12.03
CA GLY A 187 9.83 -3.47 12.14
C GLY A 187 10.18 -2.62 10.92
N VAL A 188 10.74 -3.20 9.85
CA VAL A 188 11.06 -2.53 8.59
C VAL A 188 10.13 -3.06 7.49
N SER A 189 9.59 -2.16 6.67
CA SER A 189 8.83 -2.56 5.47
C SER A 189 9.79 -2.96 4.36
N CYS A 190 9.56 -4.15 3.80
CA CYS A 190 10.35 -4.77 2.76
C CYS A 190 9.48 -5.00 1.53
N PHE A 191 10.10 -5.08 0.37
CA PHE A 191 9.41 -5.50 -0.84
C PHE A 191 10.31 -6.32 -1.77
N ARG A 192 9.71 -7.12 -2.64
CA ARG A 192 10.38 -7.80 -3.74
C ARG A 192 9.43 -8.09 -4.89
N HIS A 193 10.01 -8.29 -6.07
CA HIS A 193 9.27 -8.86 -7.19
C HIS A 193 8.90 -10.31 -6.89
N VAL A 194 7.70 -10.69 -7.33
CA VAL A 194 7.23 -12.07 -7.43
C VAL A 194 6.91 -12.35 -8.90
N ASP A 195 7.28 -13.54 -9.35
CA ASP A 195 6.89 -14.01 -10.68
C ASP A 195 5.41 -14.43 -10.70
N GLY A 196 4.89 -14.73 -11.90
CA GLY A 196 3.48 -15.07 -12.08
C GLY A 196 3.07 -16.37 -11.35
N ALA A 197 3.98 -17.34 -11.25
CA ALA A 197 3.70 -18.60 -10.56
C ALA A 197 3.58 -18.38 -9.05
N GLU A 198 4.55 -17.69 -8.43
CA GLU A 198 4.49 -17.34 -7.01
C GLU A 198 3.30 -16.44 -6.70
N GLN A 199 3.01 -15.44 -7.54
CA GLN A 199 1.83 -14.59 -7.40
C GLN A 199 0.54 -15.42 -7.38
N HIS A 200 0.39 -16.36 -8.31
CA HIS A 200 -0.78 -17.21 -8.40
C HIS A 200 -0.94 -18.08 -7.16
N ILE A 201 0.11 -18.82 -6.78
CA ILE A 201 0.08 -19.71 -5.61
C ILE A 201 -0.12 -18.93 -4.32
N LEU A 202 0.46 -17.73 -4.17
CA LEU A 202 0.26 -16.88 -3.00
C LEU A 202 -1.19 -16.41 -2.89
N ARG A 203 -1.84 -16.05 -4.01
CA ARG A 203 -3.28 -15.68 -4.03
C ARG A 203 -4.15 -16.86 -3.60
N GLU A 204 -3.88 -18.05 -4.11
CA GLU A 204 -4.62 -19.26 -3.74
C GLU A 204 -4.43 -19.64 -2.27
N ALA A 205 -3.19 -19.57 -1.77
CA ALA A 205 -2.89 -19.82 -0.37
C ALA A 205 -3.65 -18.84 0.55
N ARG A 206 -3.70 -17.56 0.18
CA ARG A 206 -4.47 -16.53 0.92
C ARG A 206 -5.98 -16.74 0.87
N ASN A 207 -6.49 -17.42 -0.15
CA ASN A 207 -7.90 -17.80 -0.26
C ASN A 207 -8.24 -19.06 0.56
N GLY A 208 -7.26 -19.65 1.25
CA GLY A 208 -7.44 -20.82 2.11
C GLY A 208 -7.22 -22.16 1.41
N THR A 209 -6.67 -22.17 0.20
CA THR A 209 -6.26 -23.41 -0.47
C THR A 209 -5.17 -24.09 0.36
N GLY A 210 -5.38 -25.36 0.71
CA GLY A 210 -4.42 -26.15 1.48
C GLY A 210 -3.13 -26.42 0.71
N PHE A 211 -2.03 -26.64 1.42
CA PHE A 211 -0.68 -26.73 0.86
C PHE A 211 -0.52 -27.90 -0.13
N ALA A 212 -1.14 -29.05 0.13
CA ALA A 212 -1.20 -30.15 -0.83
C ALA A 212 -1.85 -29.73 -2.16
N GLY A 213 -2.93 -28.95 -2.11
CA GLY A 213 -3.58 -28.40 -3.30
C GLY A 213 -2.68 -27.44 -4.08
N LEU A 214 -1.90 -26.60 -3.37
CA LEU A 214 -0.91 -25.72 -3.99
C LEU A 214 0.20 -26.52 -4.68
N CYS A 215 0.67 -27.62 -4.07
CA CYS A 215 1.64 -28.53 -4.68
C CYS A 215 1.07 -29.17 -5.95
N ASP A 216 -0.18 -29.63 -5.93
CA ASP A 216 -0.84 -30.20 -7.10
C ASP A 216 -0.98 -29.19 -8.25
N MET A 217 -1.24 -27.91 -7.95
CA MET A 217 -1.31 -26.85 -8.95
C MET A 217 0.04 -26.66 -9.65
N LEU A 218 1.12 -26.52 -8.87
CA LEU A 218 2.47 -26.42 -9.41
C LEU A 218 2.90 -27.69 -10.15
N ALA A 219 2.51 -28.87 -9.67
CA ALA A 219 2.82 -30.14 -10.31
C ALA A 219 2.14 -30.30 -11.69
N ARG A 220 0.94 -29.74 -11.88
CA ARG A 220 0.27 -29.73 -13.19
C ARG A 220 0.99 -28.86 -14.21
N GLU A 221 1.60 -27.77 -13.77
CA GLU A 221 2.29 -26.82 -14.64
C GLU A 221 3.75 -27.22 -14.92
N LEU A 222 4.47 -27.65 -13.89
CA LEU A 222 5.93 -27.89 -13.95
C LEU A 222 6.31 -29.38 -13.99
N GLY A 223 5.33 -30.27 -13.82
CA GLY A 223 5.52 -31.70 -13.60
C GLY A 223 5.67 -32.06 -12.10
N PRO A 224 5.46 -33.33 -11.72
CA PRO A 224 5.33 -33.72 -10.31
C PRO A 224 6.53 -33.36 -9.42
N GLU A 225 7.74 -33.76 -9.84
CA GLU A 225 8.95 -33.55 -9.04
C GLU A 225 9.30 -32.06 -8.93
N ASN A 226 9.25 -31.33 -10.05
CA ASN A 226 9.55 -29.91 -10.09
C ASN A 226 8.52 -29.06 -9.35
N GLY A 227 7.23 -29.43 -9.43
CA GLY A 227 6.14 -28.73 -8.76
C GLY A 227 6.27 -28.82 -7.24
N ILE A 228 6.57 -30.01 -6.71
CA ILE A 228 6.81 -30.21 -5.26
C ILE A 228 8.04 -29.43 -4.82
N ALA A 229 9.14 -29.49 -5.58
CA ALA A 229 10.35 -28.75 -5.26
C ALA A 229 10.10 -27.22 -5.27
N ALA A 230 9.35 -26.72 -6.24
CA ALA A 230 8.96 -25.31 -6.32
C ALA A 230 8.09 -24.88 -5.13
N ALA A 231 7.10 -25.70 -4.75
CA ALA A 231 6.23 -25.43 -3.60
C ALA A 231 7.03 -25.35 -2.30
N GLY A 232 7.93 -26.32 -2.07
CA GLY A 232 8.81 -26.32 -0.91
C GLY A 232 9.75 -25.11 -0.88
N ALA A 233 10.29 -24.71 -2.03
CA ALA A 233 11.14 -23.52 -2.14
C ALA A 233 10.37 -22.22 -1.85
N MET A 234 9.13 -22.09 -2.35
CA MET A 234 8.26 -20.95 -2.05
C MET A 234 7.93 -20.88 -0.55
N LEU A 235 7.50 -22.00 0.03
CA LEU A 235 7.20 -22.10 1.46
C LEU A 235 8.42 -21.72 2.32
N GLY A 236 9.59 -22.27 2.01
CA GLY A 236 10.82 -21.95 2.73
C GLY A 236 11.16 -20.46 2.70
N ARG A 237 10.98 -19.80 1.55
CA ARG A 237 11.15 -18.35 1.43
C ARG A 237 10.12 -17.58 2.25
N TRP A 238 8.84 -17.96 2.19
CA TRP A 238 7.78 -17.28 2.95
C TRP A 238 7.96 -17.38 4.46
N VAL A 239 8.47 -18.51 4.96
CA VAL A 239 8.83 -18.66 6.37
C VAL A 239 10.05 -17.79 6.71
N ALA A 240 11.09 -17.82 5.87
CA ALA A 240 12.30 -17.03 6.09
C ALA A 240 12.04 -15.51 6.06
N ASP A 241 11.18 -15.05 5.16
CA ASP A 241 10.75 -13.66 5.04
C ASP A 241 9.75 -13.24 6.15
N GLY A 242 9.30 -14.19 6.98
CA GLY A 242 8.36 -13.94 8.09
C GLY A 242 6.91 -13.67 7.63
N LEU A 243 6.54 -14.14 6.44
CA LEU A 243 5.22 -13.90 5.85
C LEU A 243 4.13 -14.77 6.47
N ILE A 244 4.48 -15.95 6.99
CA ILE A 244 3.54 -16.89 7.60
C ILE A 244 3.54 -16.68 9.11
N VAL A 245 2.35 -16.63 9.72
CA VAL A 245 2.16 -16.40 11.16
C VAL A 245 1.53 -17.60 11.86
N ALA A 246 0.90 -18.50 11.12
CA ALA A 246 0.39 -19.77 11.62
C ALA A 246 0.20 -20.76 10.47
N VAL A 247 0.15 -22.03 10.82
CA VAL A 247 -0.31 -23.11 9.95
C VAL A 247 -1.46 -23.81 10.65
N GLU A 248 -2.61 -23.89 9.99
CA GLU A 248 -3.82 -24.51 10.52
C GLU A 248 -4.07 -25.86 9.85
N THR A 249 -4.70 -26.77 10.56
CA THR A 249 -5.16 -28.05 10.03
C THR A 249 -6.69 -28.06 10.14
N PRO A 250 -7.43 -27.91 9.03
CA PRO A 250 -8.88 -27.98 9.06
C PRO A 250 -9.30 -29.33 9.65
N ALA A 251 -10.29 -29.32 10.56
CA ALA A 251 -10.79 -30.50 11.27
C ALA A 251 -11.31 -31.59 10.31
#